data_AF-A0A4V1ZKD4-F1
#
_entry.id   AF-A0A4V1ZKD4-F1
#
_cell.length_a   1.000
_cell.length_b   1.000
_cell.length_c   1.000
_cell.angle_alpha   90.00
_cell.angle_beta   90.00
_cell.angle_gamma   90.00
#
_symmetry.space_group_name_H-M   'P 1'
#
loop_
_entity.id
_entity.type
_entity.pdbx_description
1 polymer ?
#
loop_
_entity_poly.entity_id
_entity_poly.type
_entity_poly.pdbx_seq_one_letter_code
_entity_poly.pdbx_strand_id
1 'polypeptide(L)'
;MNHIHIGPMELYGCKEALARLEPFIDGELPRDERRRVSFHLVICRNCAPLFRFESRLDGTVRQSLNESEVGAPPELHAKVQRALQQARLADQSPPTE
;
A
#
# COMPACT_ATOMS: atom_id res chain seq x y z
N MET A 1 -27.28 -0.52 -12.73
CA MET A 1 -26.26 -1.53 -12.36
C MET A 1 -25.29 -1.67 -13.52
N ASN A 2 -24.01 -1.30 -13.38
CA ASN A 2 -23.01 -1.53 -14.43
C ASN A 2 -21.94 -2.49 -13.90
N HIS A 3 -22.14 -3.78 -14.18
CA HIS A 3 -21.15 -4.82 -13.96
C HIS A 3 -20.32 -4.95 -15.24
N ILE A 4 -19.05 -4.54 -15.21
CA ILE A 4 -18.10 -4.92 -16.25
C ILE A 4 -17.50 -6.26 -15.81
N HIS A 5 -18.02 -7.36 -16.38
CA HIS A 5 -17.39 -8.68 -16.30
C HIS A 5 -16.47 -8.86 -17.51
N ILE A 6 -15.16 -8.99 -17.29
CA ILE A 6 -14.20 -9.41 -18.31
C ILE A 6 -13.39 -10.59 -17.76
N GLY A 7 -13.72 -11.79 -18.25
CA GLY A 7 -12.79 -12.92 -18.40
C GLY A 7 -12.18 -13.57 -17.14
N PRO A 8 -11.52 -14.74 -17.28
CA PRO A 8 -11.22 -15.66 -16.19
C PRO A 8 -9.93 -15.25 -15.46
N MET A 9 -9.99 -14.18 -14.68
CA MET A 9 -9.05 -13.85 -13.61
C MET A 9 -9.79 -12.88 -12.69
N GLU A 10 -10.00 -13.29 -11.43
CA GLU A 10 -10.82 -12.58 -10.43
C GLU A 10 -10.39 -11.11 -10.23
N LEU A 11 -10.98 -10.18 -10.98
CA LEU A 11 -10.80 -8.75 -10.84
C LEU A 11 -11.98 -8.14 -10.09
N TYR A 12 -11.71 -7.19 -9.19
CA TYR A 12 -12.76 -6.49 -8.46
C TYR A 12 -13.54 -5.54 -9.37
N GLY A 13 -14.87 -5.55 -9.25
CA GLY A 13 -15.73 -4.50 -9.76
C GLY A 13 -15.67 -3.24 -8.90
N CYS A 14 -16.31 -2.14 -9.34
CA CYS A 14 -16.23 -0.85 -8.64
C CYS A 14 -16.68 -0.93 -7.18
N LYS A 15 -17.77 -1.65 -6.88
CA LYS A 15 -18.29 -1.79 -5.52
C LYS A 15 -17.31 -2.55 -4.61
N GLU A 16 -16.69 -3.60 -5.13
CA GLU A 16 -15.75 -4.43 -4.38
C GLU A 16 -14.41 -3.74 -4.16
N ALA A 17 -13.96 -2.96 -5.14
CA ALA A 17 -12.77 -2.12 -5.03
C ALA A 17 -12.98 -0.99 -4.03
N LEU A 18 -14.15 -0.33 -4.06
CA LEU A 18 -14.50 0.72 -3.10
C LEU A 18 -14.62 0.18 -1.66
N ALA A 19 -15.24 -0.98 -1.47
CA ALA A 19 -15.34 -1.62 -0.15
C ALA A 19 -13.97 -2.01 0.45
N ARG A 20 -12.91 -1.99 -0.36
CA ARG A 20 -11.54 -2.33 0.03
C ARG A 20 -10.60 -1.13 -0.02
N LEU A 21 -11.13 0.08 -0.21
CA LEU A 21 -10.31 1.27 -0.44
C LEU A 21 -9.57 1.69 0.84
N GLU A 22 -10.28 1.71 1.97
CA GLU A 22 -9.70 1.98 3.30
C GLU A 22 -8.54 1.02 3.63
N PRO A 23 -8.74 -0.33 3.69
CA PRO A 23 -7.64 -1.25 4.00
C PRO A 23 -6.56 -1.28 2.92
N PHE A 24 -6.85 -0.85 1.68
CA PHE A 24 -5.84 -0.66 0.65
C PHE A 24 -4.92 0.52 0.98
N ILE A 25 -5.49 1.66 1.40
CA ILE A 25 -4.75 2.88 1.77
C ILE A 25 -3.93 2.66 3.04
N ASP A 26 -4.52 2.00 4.03
CA ASP A 26 -3.85 1.72 5.31
C ASP A 26 -2.72 0.69 5.20
N GLY A 27 -2.68 -0.05 4.09
CA GLY A 27 -1.66 -1.06 3.85
C GLY A 27 -2.01 -2.44 4.43
N GLU A 28 -3.26 -2.66 4.84
CA GLU A 28 -3.73 -3.86 5.52
C GLU A 28 -4.15 -4.99 4.57
N LEU A 29 -4.30 -4.71 3.27
CA LEU A 29 -4.68 -5.76 2.32
C LEU A 29 -3.55 -6.80 2.08
N PRO A 30 -3.92 -8.09 1.94
CA PRO A 30 -3.03 -9.12 1.41
C PRO A 30 -2.50 -8.75 0.02
N ARG A 31 -1.33 -9.29 -0.35
CA ARG A 31 -0.64 -8.97 -1.61
C ARG A 31 -1.52 -9.16 -2.85
N ASP A 32 -2.31 -10.23 -2.89
CA ASP A 32 -3.15 -10.55 -4.05
C ASP A 32 -4.36 -9.62 -4.14
N GLU A 33 -4.99 -9.28 -3.01
CA GLU A 33 -6.08 -8.31 -2.97
C GLU A 33 -5.61 -6.91 -3.34
N ARG A 34 -4.46 -6.49 -2.82
CA ARG A 34 -3.82 -5.22 -3.18
C ARG A 34 -3.60 -5.11 -4.68
N ARG A 35 -3.13 -6.19 -5.34
CA ARG A 35 -2.95 -6.21 -6.80
C ARG A 35 -4.27 -6.01 -7.54
N ARG A 36 -5.34 -6.67 -7.12
CA ARG A 36 -6.66 -6.57 -7.75
C ARG A 36 -7.27 -5.17 -7.60
N VAL A 37 -7.18 -4.57 -6.40
CA VAL A 37 -7.63 -3.19 -6.15
C VAL A 37 -6.80 -2.20 -6.97
N SER A 38 -5.47 -2.33 -6.94
CA SER A 38 -4.57 -1.48 -7.72
C SER A 38 -4.88 -1.53 -9.22
N PHE A 39 -5.09 -2.73 -9.78
CA PHE A 39 -5.47 -2.88 -11.17
C PHE A 39 -6.79 -2.14 -11.48
N HIS A 40 -7.82 -2.30 -10.64
CA HIS A 40 -9.09 -1.60 -10.80
C HIS A 40 -8.91 -0.07 -10.80
N LEU A 41 -8.13 0.46 -9.86
CA LEU A 41 -7.90 1.90 -9.73
C LEU A 41 -7.15 2.49 -10.93
N VAL A 42 -6.31 1.70 -11.61
CA VAL A 42 -5.63 2.12 -12.85
C VAL A 42 -6.60 2.23 -14.02
N ILE A 43 -7.53 1.28 -14.16
CA ILE A 43 -8.42 1.21 -15.34
C ILE A 43 -9.73 1.98 -15.18
N CYS A 44 -10.20 2.20 -13.95
CA CYS A 44 -11.50 2.78 -13.67
C CYS A 44 -11.43 4.29 -13.43
N ARG A 45 -11.84 5.07 -14.43
CA ARG A 45 -11.92 6.54 -14.35
C ARG A 45 -12.84 7.05 -13.23
N ASN A 46 -13.82 6.26 -12.78
CA ASN A 46 -14.75 6.66 -11.74
C ASN A 46 -14.20 6.43 -10.32
N CYS A 47 -13.44 5.36 -10.11
CA CYS A 47 -12.87 5.03 -8.80
C CYS A 47 -11.55 5.76 -8.54
N ALA A 48 -10.78 6.08 -9.60
CA ALA A 48 -9.49 6.77 -9.45
C ALA A 48 -9.56 8.13 -8.72
N PRO A 49 -10.57 9.00 -8.94
CA PRO A 49 -10.71 10.25 -8.18
C PRO A 49 -10.95 10.03 -6.69
N LEU A 50 -11.77 9.03 -6.33
CA LEU A 50 -12.09 8.70 -4.93
C LEU A 50 -10.82 8.24 -4.19
N PHE A 51 -10.06 7.33 -4.80
CA PHE A 51 -8.76 6.92 -4.27
C PHE A 51 -7.80 8.10 -4.07
N ARG A 52 -7.67 8.98 -5.07
CA ARG A 52 -6.77 10.14 -4.97
C ARG A 52 -7.18 11.08 -3.84
N PHE A 53 -8.48 11.24 -3.59
CA PHE A 53 -8.96 12.06 -2.48
C PHE A 53 -8.60 11.43 -1.13
N GLU A 54 -8.94 10.17 -0.92
CA GLU A 54 -8.67 9.48 0.35
C GLU A 54 -7.18 9.35 0.63
N SER A 55 -6.35 9.04 -0.39
CA SER A 55 -4.89 8.99 -0.23
C SER A 55 -4.28 10.35 0.13
N ARG A 56 -4.83 11.45 -0.38
CA ARG A 56 -4.39 12.81 -0.01
C ARG A 56 -4.80 13.15 1.41
N LEU A 57 -5.98 12.72 1.84
CA LEU A 57 -6.46 12.91 3.20
C LEU A 57 -5.58 12.14 4.19
N ASP A 58 -5.34 10.84 3.96
CA ASP A 58 -4.43 10.01 4.76
C ASP A 58 -3.02 10.63 4.83
N GLY A 59 -2.48 11.07 3.69
CA GLY A 59 -1.20 11.77 3.65
C GLY A 59 -1.15 13.03 4.52
N THR A 60 -2.20 13.84 4.50
CA THR A 60 -2.30 15.05 5.34
C THR A 60 -2.36 14.69 6.83
N VAL A 61 -3.14 13.68 7.19
CA VAL A 61 -3.24 13.21 8.59
C VAL A 61 -1.88 12.69 9.06
N ARG A 62 -1.23 11.82 8.29
CA ARG A 62 0.11 11.31 8.61
C ARG A 62 1.15 12.41 8.76
N GLN A 63 1.09 13.44 7.91
CA GLN A 63 1.97 14.60 8.01
C GLN A 63 1.76 15.31 9.36
N SER A 64 0.52 15.60 9.73
CA SER A 64 0.20 16.27 11.00
C SER A 64 0.63 15.45 12.24
N LEU A 65 0.58 14.13 12.16
CA LEU A 65 1.06 13.25 13.23
C LEU A 65 2.60 13.27 13.34
N ASN A 66 3.31 13.34 12.22
CA ASN A 66 4.77 13.45 12.21
C ASN A 66 5.29 14.80 12.72
N GLU A 67 4.47 15.85 12.70
CA GLU A 67 4.78 17.15 13.31
C GLU A 67 4.74 17.10 14.85
N SER A 68 4.13 16.07 15.43
CA SER A 68 4.15 15.85 16.88
C SER A 68 5.52 15.28 17.28
N GLU A 69 6.21 15.91 18.24
CA GLU A 69 7.59 15.57 18.70
C GLU A 69 7.77 14.15 19.29
N VAL A 70 6.75 13.30 19.24
CA VAL A 70 6.80 11.91 19.68
C VAL A 70 7.36 11.03 18.55
N GLY A 71 8.64 11.24 18.23
CA GLY A 71 9.37 10.40 17.29
C GLY A 71 9.74 9.03 17.88
N ALA A 72 10.15 8.09 17.02
CA ALA A 72 10.73 6.83 17.48
C ALA A 72 12.01 7.09 18.32
N PRO A 73 12.24 6.35 19.42
CA PRO A 73 13.47 6.49 20.20
C PRO A 73 14.72 6.28 19.33
N PRO A 74 15.81 7.03 19.55
CA PRO A 74 17.02 6.96 18.72
C PRO A 74 17.64 5.56 18.69
N GLU A 75 17.51 4.80 19.77
CA GLU A 75 17.97 3.41 19.86
C GLU A 75 17.24 2.47 18.90
N LEU A 76 15.93 2.66 18.74
CA LEU A 76 15.12 1.89 17.80
C LEU A 76 15.53 2.23 16.37
N HIS A 77 15.78 3.51 16.08
CA HIS A 77 16.28 3.97 14.79
C HIS A 77 17.62 3.30 14.43
N ALA A 78 18.57 3.28 15.37
CA ALA A 78 19.85 2.61 15.19
C ALA A 78 19.71 1.09 14.98
N LYS A 79 18.78 0.45 15.70
CA LYS A 79 18.50 -0.99 15.54
C LYS A 79 17.95 -1.31 14.16
N VAL A 80 16.98 -0.52 13.68
CA VAL A 80 16.39 -0.68 12.34
C VAL A 80 17.44 -0.46 11.26
N GLN A 81 18.28 0.57 11.37
CA GLN A 81 19.36 0.83 10.41
C GLN A 81 20.35 -0.34 10.31
N ARG A 82 20.76 -0.93 11.45
CA ARG A 82 21.63 -2.11 11.45
C ARG A 82 20.97 -3.32 10.78
N ALA A 83 19.70 -3.58 11.07
CA ALA A 83 18.97 -4.69 10.46
C ALA A 83 18.85 -4.53 8.93
N LEU A 84 18.58 -3.32 8.44
CA LEU A 84 18.54 -3.03 7.00
C LEU A 84 19.90 -3.20 6.32
N GLN A 85 20.99 -2.82 6.99
CA GLN A 85 22.35 -3.04 6.49
C GLN A 85 22.65 -4.54 6.35
N GLN A 86 22.32 -5.33 7.37
CA GLN A 86 22.51 -6.78 7.35
C GLN A 86 21.69 -7.47 6.27
N ALA A 87 20.41 -7.09 6.11
CA ALA A 87 19.54 -7.63 5.06
C ALA A 87 20.10 -7.34 3.66
N ARG A 88 20.64 -6.13 3.43
CA ARG A 88 21.31 -5.79 2.16
C ARG A 88 22.56 -6.61 1.89
N LEU A 89 23.40 -6.84 2.91
CA LEU A 89 24.61 -7.65 2.77
C LEU A 89 24.28 -9.13 2.49
N ALA A 90 23.22 -9.64 3.11
CA ALA A 90 22.74 -11.00 2.85
C ALA A 90 22.20 -11.17 1.43
N ASP A 91 21.45 -10.18 0.92
CA ASP A 91 20.90 -10.18 -0.45
C ASP A 91 22.01 -10.05 -1.54
N GLN A 92 23.13 -9.42 -1.19
CA GLN A 92 24.30 -9.22 -2.08
C GLN A 92 25.34 -10.35 -2.00
N SER A 93 25.12 -11.38 -1.19
CA SER A 93 26.03 -12.52 -1.12
C SER A 93 25.83 -13.40 -2.37
N PRO A 94 26.87 -13.62 -3.20
CA PRO A 94 26.74 -14.48 -4.39
C PRO A 94 26.42 -15.91 -3.96
N PRO A 95 25.68 -16.69 -4.77
CA PRO A 95 25.46 -18.11 -4.49
C PRO A 95 26.82 -18.78 -4.38
N THR A 96 27.10 -19.37 -3.21
CA THR A 96 28.26 -20.24 -3.02
C THR A 96 27.98 -21.51 -3.82
N GLU A 97 28.95 -21.87 -4.68
CA GLU A 97 28.95 -23.00 -5.63
C GLU A 97 28.35 -24.31 -5.11
#